data_AF-A0A5A7QN44-F1
#
_entry.id   AF-A0A5A7QN44-F1
#
_cell.length_a   1.000
_cell.length_b   1.000
_cell.length_c   1.000
_cell.angle_alpha   90.00
_cell.angle_beta   90.00
_cell.angle_gamma   90.00
#
_symmetry.space_group_name_H-M   'P 1'
#
loop_
_entity.id
_entity.type
_entity.pdbx_description
1 polymer ?
#
loop_
_entity_poly.entity_id
_entity_poly.type
_entity_poly.pdbx_seq_one_letter_code
_entity_poly.pdbx_strand_id
1 'polypeptide(L)'
;MHHLDKKEIGERIKESFSRLHFLSLLLLKFSALNRSMAEGTLEVVLVGAKGLESTDFLSGGDPYAILSCRTQEKKSSVASGQGACPEWNETFLFSISGSVDELKIKLMDKDTFTADDIVGEATIPLETVFAEGSVPTMAYNVVKDENYCGEVRVGLKFTHQRSRGFSVEDENIGGWRQSSLE
;
A
#
# COMPACT_ATOMS: atom_id res chain seq x y z
N MET A 1 35.36 18.93 43.21
CA MET A 1 34.04 18.29 43.00
C MET A 1 33.09 19.38 42.53
N HIS A 2 32.87 19.51 41.21
CA HIS A 2 32.02 20.58 40.67
C HIS A 2 30.56 20.25 40.98
N HIS A 3 29.93 21.08 41.81
CA HIS A 3 28.50 21.00 42.11
C HIS A 3 27.77 21.74 41.00
N LEU A 4 27.07 21.00 40.13
CA LEU A 4 26.26 21.60 39.07
C LEU A 4 25.06 22.33 39.69
N ASP A 5 24.88 23.59 39.32
CA ASP A 5 23.74 24.40 39.75
C ASP A 5 22.44 23.81 39.15
N LYS A 6 21.35 23.80 39.94
CA LYS A 6 20.01 23.39 39.49
C LYS A 6 19.57 24.13 38.21
N LYS A 7 20.00 25.39 38.02
CA LYS A 7 19.72 26.15 36.80
C LYS A 7 20.41 25.56 35.57
N GLU A 8 21.68 25.19 35.70
CA GLU A 8 22.46 24.57 34.61
C GLU A 8 21.89 23.20 34.24
N ILE A 9 21.45 22.43 35.23
CA ILE A 9 20.76 21.14 35.01
C ILE A 9 19.47 21.35 34.22
N GLY A 10 18.67 22.37 34.57
CA GLY A 10 17.43 22.69 33.87
C GLY A 10 17.61 23.13 32.42
N GLU A 11 18.65 23.92 32.13
CA GLU A 11 18.97 24.33 30.75
C GLU A 11 19.45 23.16 29.89
N ARG A 12 20.31 22.28 30.44
CA ARG A 12 20.78 21.08 29.74
C ARG A 12 19.65 20.11 29.40
N ILE A 13 18.65 19.98 30.28
CA ILE A 13 17.46 19.14 30.03
C ILE A 13 16.62 19.74 28.89
N LYS A 14 16.39 21.06 28.90
CA LYS A 14 15.63 21.74 27.83
C LYS A 14 16.34 21.65 26.48
N GLU A 15 17.66 21.77 26.46
CA GLU A 15 18.45 21.63 25.25
C GLU A 15 18.42 20.18 24.72
N SER A 16 18.58 19.20 25.62
CA SER A 16 18.50 17.78 25.25
C SER A 16 17.13 17.42 24.72
N PHE A 17 16.05 17.90 25.35
CA PHE A 17 14.68 17.71 24.87
C PHE A 17 14.46 18.36 23.50
N SER A 18 14.91 19.60 23.31
CA SER A 18 14.83 20.30 22.01
C SER A 18 15.60 19.55 20.91
N ARG A 19 16.80 19.05 21.21
CA ARG A 19 17.61 18.28 20.27
C ARG A 19 16.96 16.95 19.91
N LEU A 20 16.43 16.22 20.90
CA LEU A 20 15.69 14.98 20.66
C LEU A 20 14.42 15.21 19.82
N HIS A 21 13.67 16.27 20.12
CA HIS A 21 12.49 16.64 19.34
C HIS A 21 12.86 17.01 17.90
N PHE A 22 13.94 17.78 17.71
CA PHE A 22 14.41 18.14 16.38
C PHE A 22 14.92 16.93 15.59
N LEU A 23 15.65 16.01 16.23
CA LEU A 23 16.10 14.76 15.62
C LEU A 23 14.92 13.86 15.22
N SER A 24 13.89 13.76 16.07
CA SER A 24 12.65 13.04 15.74
C SER A 24 11.96 13.64 14.52
N LEU A 25 11.81 14.97 14.49
CA LEU A 25 11.26 15.67 13.32
C LEU A 25 12.11 15.50 12.07
N LEU A 26 13.44 15.49 12.20
CA LEU A 26 14.35 15.29 11.07
C LEU A 26 14.24 13.87 10.51
N LEU A 27 14.14 12.85 11.37
CA LEU A 27 13.93 11.46 10.97
C LEU A 27 12.59 11.27 10.28
N LEU A 28 11.51 11.88 10.81
CA LEU A 28 10.19 11.86 10.16
C LEU A 28 10.20 12.58 8.80
N LYS A 29 10.94 13.69 8.68
CA LYS A 29 11.10 14.37 7.39
C LYS A 29 11.93 13.56 6.41
N PHE A 30 12.99 12.91 6.88
CA PHE A 30 13.85 12.07 6.06
C PHE A 30 13.10 10.84 5.55
N SER A 31 12.32 10.15 6.39
CA SER A 31 11.45 9.05 5.95
C SER A 31 10.39 9.52 4.97
N ALA A 32 9.76 10.69 5.21
CA ALA A 32 8.80 11.27 4.29
C ALA A 32 9.39 11.65 2.91
N LEU A 33 10.66 12.08 2.88
CA LEU A 33 11.43 12.41 1.67
C LEU A 33 11.98 11.17 0.96
N ASN A 34 12.27 10.10 1.70
CA ASN A 34 12.80 8.84 1.17
C ASN A 34 11.70 7.82 0.85
N ARG A 35 10.44 8.27 0.74
CA ARG A 35 9.38 7.44 0.17
C ARG A 35 9.80 7.06 -1.24
N SER A 36 10.09 5.78 -1.46
CA SER A 36 10.46 5.26 -2.76
C SER A 36 9.35 5.65 -3.74
N MET A 37 9.68 6.49 -4.72
CA MET A 37 8.78 6.77 -5.82
C MET A 37 8.70 5.50 -6.67
N ALA A 38 7.77 4.62 -6.31
CA ALA A 38 7.52 3.41 -7.05
C ALA A 38 6.82 3.78 -8.36
N GLU A 39 7.40 3.37 -9.47
CA GLU A 39 6.75 3.43 -10.78
C GLU A 39 6.61 1.99 -11.27
N GLY A 40 5.38 1.56 -11.54
CA GLY A 40 5.12 0.16 -11.86
C GLY A 40 3.66 -0.23 -11.75
N THR A 41 3.42 -1.53 -11.78
CA THR A 41 2.09 -2.12 -11.67
C THR A 41 2.01 -2.94 -10.39
N LEU A 42 1.04 -2.58 -9.54
CA LEU A 42 0.62 -3.37 -8.39
C LEU A 42 -0.50 -4.30 -8.81
N GLU A 43 -0.25 -5.60 -8.72
CA GLU A 43 -1.23 -6.67 -8.85
C GLU A 43 -1.73 -7.05 -7.45
N VAL A 44 -3.05 -7.06 -7.30
CA VAL A 44 -3.75 -7.39 -6.05
C VAL A 44 -4.66 -8.57 -6.33
N VAL A 45 -4.39 -9.69 -5.66
CA VAL A 45 -5.23 -10.90 -5.70
C VAL A 45 -6.14 -10.88 -4.48
N LEU A 46 -7.40 -10.52 -4.67
CA LEU A 46 -8.44 -10.59 -3.66
C LEU A 46 -8.99 -12.03 -3.61
N VAL A 47 -8.62 -12.77 -2.57
CA VAL A 47 -9.01 -14.19 -2.45
C VAL A 47 -10.41 -14.30 -1.85
N GLY A 48 -10.62 -13.73 -0.67
CA GLY A 48 -11.87 -13.87 0.07
C GLY A 48 -11.78 -13.17 1.42
N ALA A 49 -12.84 -13.27 2.22
CA ALA A 49 -12.86 -12.80 3.59
C ALA A 49 -13.42 -13.88 4.52
N LYS A 50 -13.19 -13.73 5.83
CA LYS A 50 -13.66 -14.68 6.85
C LYS A 50 -14.07 -13.95 8.12
N GLY A 51 -15.12 -14.48 8.74
CA GLY A 51 -15.59 -14.00 10.04
C GLY A 51 -16.11 -12.57 9.98
N LEU A 52 -16.71 -12.17 8.85
CA LEU A 52 -17.27 -10.83 8.72
C LEU A 52 -18.42 -10.63 9.69
N GLU A 53 -18.25 -9.73 10.66
CA GLU A 53 -19.33 -9.30 11.54
C GLU A 53 -20.14 -8.21 10.83
N SER A 54 -21.38 -8.53 10.47
CA SER A 54 -22.41 -7.52 10.26
C SER A 54 -23.70 -8.00 10.90
N THR A 55 -24.52 -7.02 11.26
CA THR A 55 -25.86 -7.19 11.84
C THR A 55 -26.78 -8.07 10.99
N ASP A 56 -26.49 -8.23 9.69
CA ASP A 56 -27.39 -8.83 8.70
C ASP A 56 -26.81 -10.11 8.05
N PHE A 57 -25.55 -10.47 8.35
CA PHE A 57 -24.90 -11.63 7.71
C PHE A 57 -25.46 -13.00 8.11
N LEU A 58 -26.24 -13.10 9.19
CA LEU A 58 -26.91 -14.34 9.57
C LEU A 58 -27.97 -14.79 8.53
N SER A 59 -28.36 -13.93 7.57
CA SER A 59 -29.30 -14.28 6.49
C SER A 59 -28.71 -14.48 5.09
N GLY A 60 -27.38 -14.48 4.94
CA GLY A 60 -26.74 -14.70 3.63
C GLY A 60 -26.63 -13.43 2.79
N GLY A 61 -25.91 -12.43 3.33
CA GLY A 61 -25.58 -11.20 2.61
C GLY A 61 -24.77 -11.43 1.33
N ASP A 62 -24.63 -10.34 0.57
CA ASP A 62 -24.09 -10.26 -0.78
C ASP A 62 -22.84 -9.33 -0.79
N PRO A 63 -21.73 -9.73 -0.13
CA PRO A 63 -20.60 -8.83 0.06
C PRO A 63 -19.83 -8.58 -1.23
N TYR A 64 -19.29 -7.37 -1.36
CA TYR A 64 -18.34 -6.99 -2.38
C TYR A 64 -17.25 -6.06 -1.82
N ALA A 65 -16.11 -6.01 -2.50
CA ALA A 65 -14.98 -5.20 -2.11
C ALA A 65 -14.80 -4.00 -3.04
N ILE A 66 -14.46 -2.86 -2.46
CA ILE A 66 -13.98 -1.67 -3.14
C ILE A 66 -12.51 -1.50 -2.76
N LEU A 67 -11.63 -1.66 -3.75
CA LEU A 67 -10.18 -1.54 -3.60
C LEU A 67 -9.75 -0.15 -4.09
N SER A 68 -9.10 0.61 -3.21
CA SER A 68 -8.66 1.97 -3.49
C SER A 68 -7.16 2.11 -3.26
N CYS A 69 -6.47 2.55 -4.31
CA CYS A 69 -5.05 2.87 -4.26
C CYS A 69 -4.84 4.24 -4.91
N ARG A 70 -4.54 5.25 -4.09
CA ARG A 70 -4.53 6.67 -4.48
C ARG A 70 -5.88 7.10 -5.07
N THR A 71 -5.90 7.54 -6.33
CA THR A 71 -7.11 7.99 -7.04
C THR A 71 -7.79 6.88 -7.84
N GLN A 72 -7.21 5.67 -7.87
CA GLN A 72 -7.79 4.53 -8.57
C GLN A 72 -8.67 3.74 -7.62
N GLU A 73 -9.89 3.48 -8.06
CA GLU A 73 -10.85 2.62 -7.38
C GLU A 73 -11.27 1.48 -8.31
N LYS A 74 -11.37 0.27 -7.77
CA LYS A 74 -11.85 -0.93 -8.47
C LYS A 74 -12.80 -1.69 -7.56
N LYS A 75 -13.82 -2.31 -8.14
CA LYS A 75 -14.83 -3.08 -7.40
C LYS A 75 -14.78 -4.54 -7.81
N SER A 76 -14.93 -5.43 -6.84
CA SER A 76 -15.11 -6.85 -7.11
C SER A 76 -16.51 -7.16 -7.63
N SER A 77 -16.70 -8.40 -8.07
CA SER A 77 -18.04 -8.96 -8.15
C SER A 77 -18.70 -9.06 -6.77
N VAL A 78 -20.01 -9.22 -6.79
CA VAL A 78 -20.83 -9.45 -5.60
C VAL A 78 -20.83 -10.95 -5.32
N ALA A 79 -20.40 -11.34 -4.12
CA ALA A 79 -20.36 -12.73 -3.68
C ALA A 79 -21.74 -13.16 -3.15
N SER A 80 -22.72 -13.27 -4.05
CA SER A 80 -24.11 -13.43 -3.65
C SER A 80 -24.38 -14.66 -2.78
N GLY A 81 -25.05 -14.46 -1.66
CA GLY A 81 -25.43 -15.50 -0.69
C GLY A 81 -24.27 -16.13 0.07
N GLN A 82 -23.05 -15.57 0.00
CA GLN A 82 -21.88 -16.13 0.69
C GLN A 82 -21.66 -15.57 2.10
N GLY A 83 -22.34 -14.46 2.43
CA GLY A 83 -22.41 -13.92 3.78
C GLY A 83 -21.04 -13.67 4.43
N ALA A 84 -20.80 -14.25 5.60
CA ALA A 84 -19.64 -13.94 6.44
C ALA A 84 -18.28 -14.49 5.95
N CYS A 85 -18.29 -15.36 4.92
CA CYS A 85 -17.09 -16.01 4.39
C CYS A 85 -17.06 -15.98 2.85
N PRO A 86 -17.05 -14.79 2.21
CA PRO A 86 -17.08 -14.70 0.76
C PRO A 86 -15.75 -15.06 0.11
N GLU A 87 -15.82 -15.58 -1.11
CA GLU A 87 -14.70 -15.86 -1.99
C GLU A 87 -14.90 -15.14 -3.32
N TRP A 88 -13.91 -14.31 -3.70
CA TRP A 88 -13.90 -13.60 -4.98
C TRP A 88 -12.91 -14.22 -5.96
N ASN A 89 -11.70 -14.53 -5.48
CA ASN A 89 -10.59 -15.01 -6.33
C ASN A 89 -10.35 -14.12 -7.56
N GLU A 90 -10.38 -12.81 -7.35
CA GLU A 90 -10.27 -11.79 -8.40
C GLU A 90 -8.93 -11.07 -8.36
N THR A 91 -8.42 -10.67 -9.53
CA THR A 91 -7.15 -9.95 -9.66
C THR A 91 -7.37 -8.54 -10.19
N PHE A 92 -6.77 -7.56 -9.51
CA PHE A 92 -6.84 -6.14 -9.85
C PHE A 92 -5.46 -5.57 -10.11
N LEU A 93 -5.33 -4.74 -11.16
CA LEU A 93 -4.08 -4.07 -11.52
C LEU A 93 -4.17 -2.57 -11.31
N PHE A 94 -3.30 -2.02 -10.47
CA PHE A 94 -3.16 -0.60 -10.19
C PHE A 94 -1.85 -0.05 -10.76
N SER A 95 -1.91 1.08 -11.46
CA SER A 95 -0.71 1.78 -11.91
C SER A 95 -0.18 2.66 -10.79
N ILE A 96 1.06 2.44 -10.36
CA ILE A 96 1.72 3.22 -9.31
C ILE A 96 2.69 4.20 -9.96
N SER A 97 2.62 5.48 -9.56
CA SER A 97 3.44 6.57 -10.09
C SER A 97 3.86 7.55 -8.98
N GLY A 98 4.92 7.23 -8.26
CA GLY A 98 5.40 8.01 -7.12
C GLY A 98 5.07 7.36 -5.78
N SER A 99 4.99 8.15 -4.70
CA SER A 99 4.77 7.63 -3.36
C SER A 99 3.34 7.13 -3.12
N VAL A 100 3.21 5.90 -2.64
CA VAL A 100 1.98 5.35 -2.08
C VAL A 100 2.37 4.46 -0.92
N ASP A 101 1.64 4.56 0.19
CA ASP A 101 2.01 3.88 1.42
C ASP A 101 1.10 2.65 1.66
N GLU A 102 -0.14 2.70 1.16
CA GLU A 102 -1.17 1.71 1.47
C GLU A 102 -2.17 1.46 0.33
N LEU A 103 -2.73 0.27 0.32
CA LEU A 103 -3.94 -0.13 -0.39
C LEU A 103 -5.08 -0.20 0.63
N LYS A 104 -6.22 0.42 0.33
CA LYS A 104 -7.43 0.33 1.14
C LYS A 104 -8.42 -0.64 0.50
N ILE A 105 -9.04 -1.48 1.31
CA ILE A 105 -10.13 -2.36 0.89
C ILE A 105 -11.32 -2.07 1.79
N LYS A 106 -12.39 -1.57 1.20
CA LYS A 106 -13.68 -1.41 1.86
C LYS A 106 -14.58 -2.57 1.49
N LEU A 107 -15.09 -3.29 2.48
CA LEU A 107 -16.09 -4.33 2.31
C LEU A 107 -17.47 -3.72 2.50
N MET A 108 -18.33 -4.00 1.53
CA MET A 108 -19.72 -3.53 1.46
C MET A 108 -20.63 -4.75 1.40
N ASP A 109 -21.85 -4.64 1.92
CA ASP A 109 -22.93 -5.59 1.71
C ASP A 109 -23.93 -4.99 0.72
N LYS A 110 -24.28 -5.73 -0.33
CA LYS A 110 -25.17 -5.21 -1.37
C LYS A 110 -26.62 -5.43 -0.96
N ASP A 111 -27.38 -4.34 -0.93
CA ASP A 111 -28.80 -4.38 -0.67
C ASP A 111 -29.63 -4.17 -1.93
N THR A 112 -30.79 -4.85 -2.02
CA THR A 112 -31.67 -4.74 -3.19
C THR A 112 -32.55 -3.49 -3.16
N PHE A 113 -32.90 -2.98 -1.98
CA PHE A 113 -33.89 -1.91 -1.80
C PHE A 113 -33.41 -0.73 -0.94
N THR A 114 -32.25 -0.83 -0.32
CA THR A 114 -31.61 0.18 0.53
C THR A 114 -30.25 0.58 -0.03
N ALA A 115 -29.60 1.57 0.59
CA ALA A 115 -28.21 1.86 0.27
C ALA A 115 -27.33 0.74 0.83
N ASP A 116 -26.31 0.34 0.07
CA ASP A 116 -25.35 -0.68 0.48
C ASP A 116 -24.66 -0.31 1.80
N ASP A 117 -24.59 -1.27 2.72
CA ASP A 117 -24.03 -1.08 4.04
C ASP A 117 -22.54 -1.37 4.10
N ILE A 118 -21.82 -0.56 4.88
CA ILE A 118 -20.40 -0.81 5.14
C ILE A 118 -20.25 -1.95 6.16
N VAL A 119 -19.50 -2.98 5.76
CA VAL A 119 -19.13 -4.11 6.63
C VAL A 119 -17.87 -3.75 7.42
N GLY A 120 -16.88 -3.16 6.76
CA GLY A 120 -15.65 -2.68 7.39
C GLY A 120 -14.57 -2.38 6.38
N GLU A 121 -13.41 -1.98 6.87
CA GLU A 121 -12.26 -1.59 6.05
C GLU A 121 -10.98 -2.31 6.49
N ALA A 122 -10.13 -2.66 5.52
CA ALA A 122 -8.79 -3.15 5.74
C ALA A 122 -7.77 -2.23 5.07
N THR A 123 -6.66 -1.98 5.75
CA THR A 123 -5.53 -1.19 5.24
C THR A 123 -4.32 -2.09 5.11
N ILE A 124 -3.76 -2.14 3.90
CA ILE A 124 -2.66 -3.04 3.55
C ILE A 124 -1.43 -2.19 3.22
N PRO A 125 -0.36 -2.25 4.05
CA PRO A 125 0.89 -1.56 3.77
C PRO A 125 1.54 -2.08 2.49
N LEU A 126 2.05 -1.18 1.65
CA LEU A 126 2.69 -1.53 0.38
C LEU A 126 4.23 -1.57 0.44
N GLU A 127 4.82 -1.20 1.58
CA GLU A 127 6.27 -1.17 1.76
C GLU A 127 6.92 -2.53 1.44
N THR A 128 6.39 -3.62 2.01
CA THR A 128 6.94 -4.97 1.80
C THR A 128 6.85 -5.41 0.35
N VAL A 129 5.73 -5.17 -0.34
CA VAL A 129 5.59 -5.59 -1.75
C VAL A 129 6.50 -4.76 -2.68
N PHE A 130 6.77 -3.50 -2.35
CA PHE A 130 7.73 -2.69 -3.10
C PHE A 130 9.18 -3.10 -2.86
N ALA A 131 9.52 -3.57 -1.65
CA ALA A 131 10.86 -4.05 -1.34
C ALA A 131 11.13 -5.46 -1.89
N GLU A 132 10.16 -6.37 -1.75
CA GLU A 132 10.34 -7.80 -2.04
C GLU A 132 9.78 -8.21 -3.41
N GLY A 133 8.97 -7.36 -4.05
CA GLY A 133 8.33 -7.61 -5.34
C GLY A 133 7.08 -8.50 -5.26
N SER A 134 6.90 -9.28 -4.19
CA SER A 134 5.67 -10.04 -3.95
C SER A 134 5.46 -10.32 -2.48
N VAL A 135 4.20 -10.28 -2.05
CA VAL A 135 3.74 -10.73 -0.74
C VAL A 135 2.76 -11.87 -0.99
N PRO A 136 2.95 -13.06 -0.37
CA PRO A 136 2.02 -14.18 -0.52
C PRO A 136 0.63 -13.79 0.01
N THR A 137 -0.37 -14.63 -0.26
CA THR A 137 -1.70 -14.39 0.32
C THR A 137 -1.62 -14.36 1.84
N MET A 138 -1.92 -13.20 2.42
CA MET A 138 -1.97 -12.95 3.86
C MET A 138 -3.37 -12.47 4.26
N ALA A 139 -3.70 -12.66 5.54
CA ALA A 139 -4.94 -12.14 6.13
C ALA A 139 -4.68 -10.77 6.76
N TYR A 140 -5.60 -9.83 6.52
CA TYR A 140 -5.57 -8.47 7.06
C TYR A 140 -6.87 -8.19 7.80
N ASN A 141 -6.76 -7.57 8.97
CA ASN A 141 -7.90 -7.27 9.81
C ASN A 141 -8.85 -6.29 9.09
N VAL A 142 -10.14 -6.63 9.14
CA VAL A 142 -11.23 -5.75 8.76
C VAL A 142 -11.70 -5.07 10.03
N VAL A 143 -11.81 -3.74 9.99
CA VAL A 143 -12.20 -2.91 11.13
C VAL A 143 -13.36 -2.01 10.76
N LYS A 144 -14.33 -1.87 11.66
CA LYS A 144 -15.43 -0.91 11.58
C LYS A 144 -15.60 -0.24 12.94
N ASP A 145 -15.60 1.09 12.97
CA ASP A 145 -15.73 1.88 14.21
C ASP A 145 -14.76 1.41 15.32
N GLU A 146 -13.50 1.18 14.94
CA GLU A 146 -12.40 0.68 15.79
C GLU A 146 -12.54 -0.77 16.29
N ASN A 147 -13.61 -1.48 15.90
CA ASN A 147 -13.83 -2.87 16.27
C ASN A 147 -13.35 -3.83 15.17
N TYR A 148 -12.76 -4.95 15.56
CA TYR A 148 -12.42 -6.03 14.65
C TYR A 148 -13.69 -6.70 14.14
N CYS A 149 -13.83 -6.83 12.83
CA CYS A 149 -15.01 -7.37 12.15
C CYS A 149 -14.65 -8.52 11.21
N GLY A 150 -13.53 -9.21 11.43
CA GLY A 150 -13.07 -10.31 10.58
C GLY A 150 -11.78 -10.01 9.83
N GLU A 151 -11.50 -10.80 8.79
CA GLU A 151 -10.27 -10.67 8.01
C GLU A 151 -10.52 -10.80 6.50
N VAL A 152 -9.74 -10.08 5.70
CA VAL A 152 -9.68 -10.21 4.24
C VAL A 152 -8.34 -10.81 3.83
N ARG A 153 -8.37 -11.74 2.87
CA ARG A 153 -7.20 -12.46 2.37
C ARG A 153 -6.75 -11.90 1.03
N VAL A 154 -5.53 -11.39 0.98
CA VAL A 154 -4.99 -10.66 -0.18
C VAL A 154 -3.56 -11.10 -0.47
N GLY A 155 -3.26 -11.40 -1.74
CA GLY A 155 -1.91 -11.53 -2.26
C GLY A 155 -1.51 -10.27 -3.04
N LEU A 156 -0.22 -9.91 -3.01
CA LEU A 156 0.28 -8.74 -3.72
C LEU A 156 1.50 -9.07 -4.57
N LYS A 157 1.62 -8.42 -5.71
CA LYS A 157 2.83 -8.46 -6.53
C LYS A 157 3.08 -7.10 -7.15
N PHE A 158 4.31 -6.63 -7.10
CA PHE A 158 4.70 -5.37 -7.70
C PHE A 158 5.72 -5.61 -8.82
N THR A 159 5.44 -5.04 -9.98
CA THR A 159 6.35 -5.06 -11.13
C THR A 159 6.78 -3.63 -11.43
N HIS A 160 8.06 -3.32 -11.19
CA HIS A 160 8.62 -2.03 -11.54
C HIS A 160 8.52 -1.77 -13.05
N GLN A 161 8.10 -0.57 -13.41
CA GLN A 161 8.20 -0.08 -14.78
C GLN A 161 9.69 0.10 -15.08
N ARG A 162 10.23 -0.73 -15.97
CA ARG A 162 11.55 -0.47 -16.52
C ARG A 162 11.45 0.79 -17.35
N SER A 163 12.21 1.82 -16.99
CA SER A 163 12.45 2.92 -17.92
C SER A 163 13.02 2.29 -19.19
N ARG A 164 12.35 2.45 -20.33
CA ARG A 164 12.97 2.18 -21.63
C ARG A 164 14.15 3.13 -21.70
N GLY A 165 15.34 2.62 -21.40
CA GLY A 165 16.56 3.37 -21.62
C GLY A 165 16.52 3.89 -23.05
N PHE A 166 16.73 5.19 -23.23
CA PHE A 166 17.28 5.68 -24.48
C PHE A 166 18.57 4.90 -24.67
N SER A 167 18.53 3.87 -25.52
CA SER A 167 19.74 3.40 -26.18
C SER A 167 20.24 4.62 -26.95
N VAL A 168 21.29 5.25 -26.44
CA VAL A 168 22.22 5.95 -27.30
C VAL A 168 22.66 4.86 -28.28
N GLU A 169 22.07 4.87 -29.48
CA GLU A 169 22.62 4.14 -30.59
C GLU A 169 24.05 4.66 -30.71
N ASP A 170 24.98 3.80 -30.34
CA ASP A 170 26.41 4.02 -30.44
C ASP A 170 26.68 4.66 -31.79
N GLU A 171 27.24 5.86 -31.78
CA GLU A 171 27.60 6.58 -32.97
C GLU A 171 28.44 5.64 -33.84
N ASN A 172 27.86 5.19 -34.96
CA ASN A 172 28.59 4.51 -36.02
C ASN A 172 29.49 5.54 -36.75
N ILE A 173 30.42 6.14 -36.01
CA ILE A 173 31.56 6.89 -36.54
C ILE A 173 32.67 5.85 -36.73
N GLY A 174 32.51 5.05 -37.79
CA GLY A 174 33.44 4.00 -38.20
C GLY A 174 33.64 4.02 -39.71
N GLY A 175 33.83 5.20 -40.30
CA GLY A 175 33.90 5.41 -41.75
C GLY A 175 35.26 5.93 -42.23
N TRP A 176 36.37 5.36 -41.78
CA TRP A 176 37.68 5.58 -42.44
C TRP A 176 37.93 4.45 -43.44
N ARG A 177 37.76 4.75 -44.73
CA ARG A 177 38.34 3.95 -45.81
C ARG A 177 39.60 4.65 -46.36
N GLN A 178 40.74 4.06 -46.04
CA GLN A 178 42.05 4.16 -46.71
C GLN A 178 42.49 2.68 -46.83
N SER A 179 43.07 2.12 -47.87
CA SER A 179 43.63 2.50 -49.18
C SER A 179 43.60 1.17 -49.99
N SER A 180 43.64 1.08 -51.31
CA SER A 180 44.76 1.33 -52.24
C SER A 180 44.23 0.90 -53.63
N LEU A 181 44.42 1.67 -54.70
CA LEU A 181 45.49 1.46 -55.68
C LEU A 181 45.87 -0.01 -55.88
N GLU A 182 45.28 -0.63 -56.90
CA GLU A 182 45.95 -1.37 -57.97
C GLU A 182 45.07 -1.35 -59.22
#